data_AF-A0A6I1K817-F1
#
_entry.id   AF-A0A6I1K817-F1
#
_cell.length_a   1.000
_cell.length_b   1.000
_cell.length_c   1.000
_cell.angle_alpha   90.00
_cell.angle_beta   90.00
_cell.angle_gamma   90.00
#
_symmetry.space_group_name_H-M   'P 1'
#
loop_
_entity.id
_entity.type
_entity.pdbx_description
1 polymer ?
#
loop_
_entity_poly.entity_id
_entity_poly.type
_entity_poly.pdbx_seq_one_letter_code
_entity_poly.pdbx_strand_id
1 'polypeptide(L)'
;MPALFDGGCFVGQAMGEAASFTADDLLRSLDENRVSTALVGSYRSLYYDVKAGNREMAQLAAKHPQRILPLGILHPARYDETPEQQLMWLKQELGIRVAALFSLPSYYPVVWDSLWMMELGRAAESLDVVLQAGIRDDVELAAVGRAWGGLKSPVLIRWMAGHRYRMHGHEQAAARACPNFFFDVGNACSTGAIARLAETIGPDRLFFASNTPHNLPASPHAVLAEAELSAKNRAAIAGGTLAKLLNFTATPQAPSPAATSRQQLWAKLKSWPKFDTHWHPDHWNLGEPATDFASQQRTWTDFGVERVLVFSIEAINYDLDAGNRQTERVLAADPRAVGLIVVNPLQPQASLAQIERLAAHPRFVGVKTIQDNYGLGLDHAAYEPLLAEAAKRNLPVLAHLTGLEGAARKFPTVRFVGAHGNWGRTHRLRALPNVWFDFSTSHALAEETQLARFIRETGAQRIFFGSDGQLVSPAWSLAKLLDCGLSDGDLDLILRRNAEVVFPKAKSQLSGVTGRASH
;
A
#
# COMPACT_ATOMS: atom_id res chain seq x y z
N MET A 1 -24.25 -1.75 6.46
CA MET A 1 -22.91 -1.15 6.31
C MET A 1 -23.06 0.37 6.26
N PRO A 2 -22.10 1.14 6.79
CA PRO A 2 -22.14 2.60 6.71
C PRO A 2 -22.07 3.08 5.26
N ALA A 3 -22.60 4.27 4.99
CA ALA A 3 -22.37 4.96 3.72
C ALA A 3 -20.87 5.29 3.61
N LEU A 4 -20.27 4.99 2.46
CA LEU A 4 -18.86 5.23 2.18
C LEU A 4 -18.72 6.51 1.36
N PHE A 5 -18.00 7.49 1.91
CA PHE A 5 -17.66 8.74 1.27
C PHE A 5 -16.16 8.75 0.99
N ASP A 6 -15.78 8.64 -0.28
CA ASP A 6 -14.40 8.77 -0.72
C ASP A 6 -13.96 10.24 -0.81
N GLY A 7 -12.96 10.62 -0.02
CA GLY A 7 -12.43 11.97 0.09
C GLY A 7 -11.55 12.42 -1.07
N GLY A 8 -11.26 11.56 -2.05
CA GLY A 8 -10.50 12.02 -3.21
C GLY A 8 -10.34 10.99 -4.32
N CYS A 9 -11.01 11.26 -5.43
CA CYS A 9 -10.83 10.60 -6.72
C CYS A 9 -10.46 11.62 -7.81
N PHE A 10 -10.03 11.14 -8.96
CA PHE A 10 -9.79 11.96 -10.16
C PHE A 10 -10.50 11.40 -11.39
N VAL A 11 -10.76 12.26 -12.36
CA VAL A 11 -11.24 11.92 -13.72
C VAL A 11 -10.35 12.60 -14.75
N GLY A 12 -10.22 11.99 -15.91
CA GLY A 12 -9.45 12.47 -17.05
C GLY A 12 -8.18 11.66 -17.28
N GLN A 13 -7.30 12.21 -18.12
CA GLN A 13 -6.05 11.55 -18.47
C GLN A 13 -4.93 11.96 -17.50
N ALA A 14 -4.39 10.98 -16.78
CA ALA A 14 -3.18 11.18 -16.00
C ALA A 14 -1.96 11.34 -16.91
N MET A 15 -0.95 12.12 -16.49
CA MET A 15 0.30 12.20 -17.24
C MET A 15 1.01 10.84 -17.25
N GLY A 16 1.52 10.42 -18.41
CA GLY A 16 2.20 9.13 -18.57
C GLY A 16 1.25 7.95 -18.82
N GLU A 17 -0.07 8.15 -18.71
CA GLU A 17 -1.06 7.11 -19.01
C GLU A 17 -1.61 7.24 -20.44
N ALA A 18 -1.71 6.09 -21.12
CA ALA A 18 -2.19 6.01 -22.50
C ALA A 18 -3.72 6.14 -22.62
N ALA A 19 -4.46 5.80 -21.56
CA ALA A 19 -5.92 5.83 -21.53
C ALA A 19 -6.41 6.86 -20.52
N SER A 20 -7.51 7.53 -20.84
CA SER A 20 -8.20 8.45 -19.93
C SER A 20 -9.12 7.67 -19.00
N PHE A 21 -9.13 7.99 -17.71
CA PHE A 21 -10.09 7.45 -16.75
C PHE A 21 -11.36 8.29 -16.80
N THR A 22 -12.42 7.76 -17.40
CA THR A 22 -13.64 8.54 -17.70
C THR A 22 -14.55 8.68 -16.47
N ALA A 23 -15.56 9.53 -16.57
CA ALA A 23 -16.62 9.63 -15.57
C ALA A 23 -17.37 8.30 -15.38
N ASP A 24 -17.58 7.55 -16.47
CA ASP A 24 -18.24 6.24 -16.41
C ASP A 24 -17.37 5.20 -15.71
N ASP A 25 -16.04 5.25 -15.92
CA ASP A 25 -15.10 4.39 -15.22
C ASP A 25 -15.06 4.71 -13.72
N LEU A 26 -15.11 5.99 -13.36
CA LEU A 26 -15.26 6.41 -11.98
C LEU A 26 -16.54 5.85 -11.37
N LEU A 27 -17.71 6.11 -11.97
CA LEU A 27 -19.00 5.65 -11.43
C LEU A 27 -19.04 4.12 -11.28
N ARG A 28 -18.49 3.39 -12.25
CA ARG A 28 -18.35 1.93 -12.17
C ARG A 28 -17.48 1.51 -10.98
N SER A 29 -16.31 2.15 -10.80
CA SER A 29 -15.42 1.89 -9.67
C SER A 29 -16.10 2.20 -8.33
N LEU A 30 -16.84 3.31 -8.23
CA LEU A 30 -17.62 3.65 -7.04
C LEU A 30 -18.67 2.57 -6.74
N ASP A 31 -19.41 2.12 -7.75
CA ASP A 31 -20.43 1.09 -7.60
C ASP A 31 -19.82 -0.26 -7.20
N GLU A 32 -18.71 -0.68 -7.81
CA GLU A 32 -17.98 -1.90 -7.49
C GLU A 32 -17.44 -1.92 -6.05
N ASN A 33 -17.00 -0.76 -5.55
CA ASN A 33 -16.46 -0.63 -4.20
C ASN A 33 -17.49 -0.13 -3.17
N ARG A 34 -18.77 -0.03 -3.55
CA ARG A 34 -19.88 0.42 -2.69
C ARG A 34 -19.68 1.82 -2.10
N VAL A 35 -19.02 2.69 -2.86
CA VAL A 35 -18.85 4.10 -2.54
C VAL A 35 -20.10 4.86 -2.95
N SER A 36 -20.81 5.42 -1.97
CA SER A 36 -22.02 6.20 -2.21
C SER A 36 -21.70 7.58 -2.79
N THR A 37 -20.63 8.22 -2.31
CA THR A 37 -20.29 9.59 -2.70
C THR A 37 -18.77 9.75 -2.78
N ALA A 38 -18.27 10.54 -3.72
CA ALA A 38 -16.86 10.87 -3.83
C ALA A 38 -16.61 12.37 -4.04
N LEU A 39 -15.51 12.88 -3.47
CA LEU A 39 -14.89 14.15 -3.85
C LEU A 39 -14.04 13.91 -5.11
N VAL A 40 -14.30 14.65 -6.19
CA VAL A 40 -13.72 14.34 -7.51
C VAL A 40 -13.05 15.56 -8.13
N GLY A 41 -11.75 15.45 -8.40
CA GLY A 41 -10.95 16.44 -9.13
C GLY A 41 -10.71 16.03 -10.58
N SER A 42 -10.21 16.98 -11.40
CA SER A 42 -9.86 16.72 -12.80
C SER A 42 -8.35 16.69 -13.00
N TYR A 43 -7.84 15.67 -13.68
CA TYR A 43 -6.45 15.65 -14.14
C TYR A 43 -6.18 16.77 -15.14
N ARG A 44 -7.18 17.19 -15.94
CA ARG A 44 -7.04 18.35 -16.82
C ARG A 44 -6.74 19.61 -16.02
N SER A 45 -7.34 19.76 -14.84
CA SER A 45 -7.05 20.91 -13.97
C SER A 45 -5.64 20.87 -13.39
N LEU A 46 -5.09 19.67 -13.17
CA LEU A 46 -3.74 19.49 -12.63
C LEU A 46 -2.64 19.74 -13.67
N TYR A 47 -2.87 19.32 -14.91
CA TYR A 47 -1.80 19.21 -15.92
C TYR A 47 -1.90 20.20 -17.07
N TYR A 48 -3.05 20.84 -17.29
CA TYR A 48 -3.23 21.65 -18.49
C TYR A 48 -4.08 22.90 -18.27
N ASP A 49 -5.38 22.75 -18.03
CA ASP A 49 -6.33 23.87 -17.98
C ASP A 49 -7.21 23.77 -16.73
N VAL A 50 -6.80 24.53 -15.71
CA VAL A 50 -7.47 24.58 -14.40
C VAL A 50 -8.93 25.05 -14.51
N LYS A 51 -9.23 26.00 -15.41
CA LYS A 51 -10.58 26.56 -15.52
C LYS A 51 -11.49 25.58 -16.24
N ALA A 52 -11.03 24.98 -17.35
CA ALA A 52 -11.82 23.98 -18.06
C ALA A 52 -12.04 22.72 -17.21
N GLY A 53 -10.99 22.17 -16.59
CA GLY A 53 -11.12 20.97 -15.77
C GLY A 53 -12.04 21.17 -14.55
N ASN A 54 -12.00 22.34 -13.90
CA ASN A 54 -12.90 22.60 -12.77
C ASN A 54 -14.36 22.80 -13.24
N ARG A 55 -14.59 23.39 -14.42
CA ARG A 55 -15.94 23.45 -15.03
C ARG A 55 -16.47 22.05 -15.35
N GLU A 56 -15.63 21.17 -15.88
CA GLU A 56 -16.00 19.77 -16.15
C GLU A 56 -16.43 19.05 -14.87
N MET A 57 -15.72 19.27 -13.75
CA MET A 57 -16.10 18.67 -12.46
C MET A 57 -17.42 19.24 -11.91
N ALA A 58 -17.65 20.55 -12.05
CA ALA A 58 -18.93 21.15 -11.66
C ALA A 58 -20.10 20.58 -12.50
N GLN A 59 -19.89 20.40 -13.82
CA GLN A 59 -20.88 19.77 -14.70
C GLN A 59 -21.13 18.30 -14.36
N LEU A 60 -20.07 17.55 -14.03
CA LEU A 60 -20.19 16.15 -13.61
C LEU A 60 -20.99 16.04 -12.29
N ALA A 61 -20.70 16.91 -11.33
CA ALA A 61 -21.45 17.00 -10.08
C ALA A 61 -22.93 17.36 -10.31
N ALA A 62 -23.22 18.28 -11.22
CA ALA A 62 -24.60 18.63 -11.58
C ALA A 62 -25.38 17.46 -12.20
N LYS A 63 -24.70 16.58 -12.96
CA LYS A 63 -25.29 15.36 -13.52
C LYS A 63 -25.51 14.26 -12.46
N HIS A 64 -24.68 14.22 -11.43
CA HIS A 64 -24.72 13.18 -10.39
C HIS A 64 -24.65 13.77 -8.96
N PRO A 65 -25.60 14.64 -8.57
CA PRO A 65 -25.49 15.47 -7.35
C PRO A 65 -25.50 14.68 -6.04
N GLN A 66 -25.96 13.42 -6.06
CA GLN A 66 -25.94 12.53 -4.90
C GLN A 66 -24.66 11.67 -4.81
N ARG A 67 -23.89 11.59 -5.90
CA ARG A 67 -22.72 10.70 -6.03
C ARG A 67 -21.41 11.48 -6.08
N ILE A 68 -21.43 12.69 -6.62
CA ILE A 68 -20.21 13.44 -6.94
C ILE A 68 -20.26 14.80 -6.28
N LEU A 69 -19.26 15.09 -5.45
CA LEU A 69 -18.96 16.42 -4.96
C LEU A 69 -17.71 16.94 -5.70
N PRO A 70 -17.77 18.11 -6.35
CA PRO A 70 -16.66 18.59 -7.15
C PRO A 70 -15.53 19.08 -6.24
N LEU A 71 -14.30 18.66 -6.52
CA LEU A 71 -13.07 19.13 -5.89
C LEU A 71 -12.40 20.14 -6.83
N GLY A 72 -12.37 21.41 -6.44
CA GLY A 72 -11.75 22.48 -7.22
C GLY A 72 -10.24 22.40 -7.10
N ILE A 73 -9.53 22.26 -8.21
CA ILE A 73 -8.06 22.30 -8.21
C ILE A 73 -7.60 23.74 -8.35
N LEU A 74 -6.65 24.16 -7.51
CA LEU A 74 -6.03 25.48 -7.55
C LEU A 74 -4.64 25.39 -8.17
N HIS A 75 -4.13 26.50 -8.68
CA HIS A 75 -2.83 26.54 -9.34
C HIS A 75 -1.99 27.76 -8.91
N PRO A 76 -0.94 27.57 -8.09
CA PRO A 76 -0.18 28.69 -7.51
C PRO A 76 0.70 29.42 -8.52
N ALA A 77 1.08 28.78 -9.64
CA ALA A 77 1.89 29.44 -10.68
C ALA A 77 1.10 30.38 -11.60
N ARG A 78 -0.22 30.51 -11.42
CA ARG A 78 -1.04 31.45 -12.19
C ARG A 78 -0.84 32.85 -11.64
N TYR A 79 -0.07 33.67 -12.36
CA TYR A 79 0.25 35.04 -11.96
C TYR A 79 -0.80 36.08 -12.40
N ASP A 80 -1.81 35.65 -13.16
CA ASP A 80 -2.95 36.47 -13.60
C ASP A 80 -4.09 36.52 -12.57
N GLU A 81 -4.06 35.67 -11.54
CA GLU A 81 -5.11 35.57 -10.51
C GLU A 81 -4.52 35.40 -9.11
N THR A 82 -5.02 36.16 -8.13
CA THR A 82 -4.70 35.94 -6.71
C THR A 82 -5.35 34.65 -6.17
N PRO A 83 -4.88 34.09 -5.05
CA PRO A 83 -5.56 32.95 -4.42
C PRO A 83 -7.04 33.20 -4.14
N GLU A 84 -7.38 34.41 -3.69
CA GLU A 84 -8.76 34.81 -3.43
C GLU A 84 -9.61 34.81 -4.70
N GLN A 85 -9.10 35.35 -5.81
CA GLN A 85 -9.82 35.33 -7.09
C GLN A 85 -10.07 33.92 -7.59
N GLN A 86 -9.10 33.01 -7.45
CA GLN A 86 -9.30 31.60 -7.82
C GLN A 86 -10.39 30.94 -6.95
N LEU A 87 -10.38 31.17 -5.63
CA LEU A 87 -11.40 30.66 -4.71
C LEU A 87 -12.78 31.25 -4.94
N MET A 88 -12.89 32.56 -5.15
CA MET A 88 -14.15 33.24 -5.44
C MET A 88 -14.77 32.66 -6.72
N TRP A 89 -13.97 32.47 -7.76
CA TRP A 89 -14.44 31.84 -8.99
C TRP A 89 -14.95 30.42 -8.76
N LEU A 90 -14.20 29.57 -8.02
CA LEU A 90 -14.66 28.22 -7.67
C LEU A 90 -15.99 28.24 -6.91
N LYS A 91 -16.11 29.10 -5.89
CA LYS A 91 -17.28 29.15 -5.02
C LYS A 91 -18.50 29.78 -5.70
N GLN A 92 -18.33 30.95 -6.30
CA GLN A 92 -19.43 31.78 -6.78
C GLN A 92 -19.90 31.34 -8.17
N GLU A 93 -18.98 31.00 -9.08
CA GLU A 93 -19.35 30.64 -10.46
C GLU A 93 -19.63 29.14 -10.61
N LEU A 94 -18.93 28.29 -9.86
CA LEU A 94 -19.06 26.83 -10.00
C LEU A 94 -19.74 26.14 -8.82
N GLY A 95 -20.01 26.85 -7.72
CA GLY A 95 -20.61 26.26 -6.51
C GLY A 95 -19.69 25.26 -5.78
N ILE A 96 -18.38 25.30 -6.06
CA ILE A 96 -17.40 24.38 -5.47
C ILE A 96 -16.99 24.88 -4.09
N ARG A 97 -17.11 24.02 -3.07
CA ARG A 97 -16.84 24.36 -1.65
C ARG A 97 -15.61 23.68 -1.06
N VAL A 98 -14.94 22.83 -1.83
CA VAL A 98 -13.68 22.18 -1.45
C VAL A 98 -12.65 22.48 -2.53
N ALA A 99 -11.54 23.08 -2.14
CA ALA A 99 -10.45 23.41 -3.03
C ALA A 99 -9.18 22.65 -2.62
N ALA A 100 -8.35 22.26 -3.59
CA ALA A 100 -7.21 21.41 -3.36
C ALA A 100 -5.98 21.80 -4.17
N LEU A 101 -4.82 21.46 -3.60
CA LEU A 101 -3.52 21.49 -4.25
C LEU A 101 -2.84 20.14 -4.04
N PHE A 102 -1.94 19.80 -4.96
CA PHE A 102 -1.26 18.51 -4.98
C PHE A 102 0.22 18.73 -5.23
N SER A 103 1.08 18.15 -4.40
CA SER A 103 2.50 17.98 -4.73
C SER A 103 2.73 16.74 -5.59
N LEU A 104 1.80 15.77 -5.50
CA LEU A 104 1.74 14.57 -6.30
C LEU A 104 0.26 14.16 -6.50
N PRO A 105 -0.18 13.81 -7.71
CA PRO A 105 0.43 14.19 -8.97
C PRO A 105 0.37 15.71 -9.18
N SER A 106 1.42 16.29 -9.79
CA SER A 106 1.43 17.70 -10.16
C SER A 106 2.33 17.95 -11.37
N TYR A 107 1.99 18.97 -12.17
CA TYR A 107 2.90 19.50 -13.19
C TYR A 107 3.91 20.49 -12.61
N TYR A 108 3.50 21.28 -11.61
CA TYR A 108 4.34 22.29 -10.98
C TYR A 108 4.63 21.95 -9.51
N PRO A 109 5.85 22.22 -9.01
CA PRO A 109 6.15 22.03 -7.61
C PRO A 109 5.28 22.94 -6.73
N VAL A 110 4.86 22.40 -5.58
CA VAL A 110 4.09 23.14 -4.57
C VAL A 110 5.00 23.48 -3.40
N VAL A 111 5.12 24.78 -3.09
CA VAL A 111 5.83 25.26 -1.90
C VAL A 111 4.79 25.60 -0.83
N TRP A 112 4.54 24.63 0.05
CA TRP A 112 3.42 24.65 1.01
C TRP A 112 3.48 25.77 2.04
N ASP A 113 4.65 26.27 2.41
CA ASP A 113 4.84 27.33 3.40
C ASP A 113 5.18 28.70 2.78
N SER A 114 4.86 28.88 1.50
CA SER A 114 5.00 30.17 0.82
C SER A 114 3.94 31.20 1.27
N LEU A 115 4.23 32.50 1.03
CA LEU A 115 3.27 33.58 1.30
C LEU A 115 1.94 33.40 0.54
N TRP A 116 2.00 32.85 -0.68
CA TRP A 116 0.82 32.53 -1.49
C TRP A 116 -0.08 31.51 -0.79
N MET A 117 0.49 30.48 -0.16
CA MET A 117 -0.28 29.49 0.60
C MET A 117 -0.91 30.09 1.86
N MET A 118 -0.19 30.99 2.55
CA MET A 118 -0.75 31.69 3.71
C MET A 118 -1.91 32.61 3.32
N GLU A 119 -1.81 33.31 2.19
CA GLU A 119 -2.90 34.11 1.63
C GLU A 119 -4.08 33.23 1.21
N LEU A 120 -3.82 32.10 0.55
CA LEU A 120 -4.84 31.13 0.21
C LEU A 120 -5.61 30.64 1.44
N GLY A 121 -4.91 30.34 2.54
CA GLY A 121 -5.53 29.91 3.79
C GLY A 121 -6.49 30.95 4.36
N ARG A 122 -6.07 32.23 4.43
CA ARG A 122 -6.92 33.34 4.90
C ARG A 122 -8.12 33.60 4.01
N ALA A 123 -7.93 33.51 2.70
CA ALA A 123 -9.01 33.66 1.73
C ALA A 123 -10.02 32.50 1.83
N ALA A 124 -9.54 31.26 1.98
CA ALA A 124 -10.39 30.09 2.16
C ALA A 124 -11.24 30.18 3.44
N GLU A 125 -10.67 30.63 4.56
CA GLU A 125 -11.42 30.85 5.80
C GLU A 125 -12.49 31.95 5.64
N SER A 126 -12.13 33.09 5.04
CA SER A 126 -13.07 34.18 4.76
C SER A 126 -14.21 33.77 3.82
N LEU A 127 -13.90 32.89 2.87
CA LEU A 127 -14.84 32.41 1.86
C LEU A 127 -15.52 31.10 2.27
N ASP A 128 -15.32 30.56 3.48
CA ASP A 128 -15.89 29.27 3.90
C ASP A 128 -15.67 28.15 2.85
N VAL A 129 -14.43 28.03 2.38
CA VAL A 129 -13.97 26.96 1.48
C VAL A 129 -13.05 26.04 2.26
N VAL A 130 -13.34 24.74 2.23
CA VAL A 130 -12.49 23.71 2.84
C VAL A 130 -11.27 23.49 1.95
N LEU A 131 -10.08 23.50 2.54
CA LEU A 131 -8.85 23.19 1.83
C LEU A 131 -8.48 21.72 1.98
N GLN A 132 -7.97 21.13 0.89
CA GLN A 132 -7.36 19.80 0.89
C GLN A 132 -5.92 19.86 0.37
N ALA A 133 -4.97 19.41 1.18
CA ALA A 133 -3.57 19.28 0.83
C ALA A 133 -3.28 17.83 0.39
N GLY A 134 -2.99 17.62 -0.89
CA GLY A 134 -2.45 16.37 -1.41
C GLY A 134 -0.93 16.34 -1.26
N ILE A 135 -0.44 15.69 -0.22
CA ILE A 135 0.98 15.68 0.19
C ILE A 135 1.65 14.33 -0.07
N ARG A 136 2.98 14.35 -0.13
CA ARG A 136 3.79 13.15 -0.39
C ARG A 136 4.61 12.66 0.81
N ASP A 137 5.00 13.55 1.72
CA ASP A 137 5.92 13.24 2.81
C ASP A 137 5.67 14.11 4.06
N ASP A 138 6.43 13.85 5.11
CA ASP A 138 6.37 14.53 6.40
C ASP A 138 6.91 15.98 6.36
N VAL A 139 7.85 16.26 5.45
CA VAL A 139 8.37 17.61 5.21
C VAL A 139 7.24 18.52 4.71
N GLU A 140 6.46 18.02 3.76
CA GLU A 140 5.27 18.71 3.25
C GLU A 140 4.18 18.82 4.32
N LEU A 141 3.92 17.78 5.11
CA LEU A 141 2.98 17.85 6.23
C LEU A 141 3.35 18.99 7.20
N ALA A 142 4.62 19.10 7.57
CA ALA A 142 5.08 20.16 8.45
C ALA A 142 4.93 21.55 7.82
N ALA A 143 5.18 21.69 6.51
CA ALA A 143 5.01 22.93 5.77
C ALA A 143 3.53 23.34 5.66
N VAL A 144 2.62 22.40 5.41
CA VAL A 144 1.17 22.64 5.49
C VAL A 144 0.77 23.07 6.90
N GLY A 145 1.33 22.45 7.94
CA GLY A 145 1.16 22.86 9.33
C GLY A 145 1.51 24.34 9.57
N ARG A 146 2.63 24.81 9.03
CA ARG A 146 3.05 26.23 9.12
C ARG A 146 2.11 27.18 8.39
N ALA A 147 1.61 26.78 7.22
CA ALA A 147 0.73 27.64 6.42
C ALA A 147 -0.71 27.67 6.92
N TRP A 148 -1.27 26.50 7.28
CA TRP A 148 -2.70 26.31 7.47
C TRP A 148 -3.10 25.74 8.84
N GLY A 149 -2.14 25.38 9.69
CA GLY A 149 -2.42 24.78 11.01
C GLY A 149 -3.08 25.72 12.02
N GLY A 150 -3.04 27.04 11.77
CA GLY A 150 -3.69 28.07 12.59
C GLY A 150 -5.07 28.52 12.09
N LEU A 151 -5.56 27.97 10.97
CA LEU A 151 -6.87 28.32 10.43
C LEU A 151 -8.00 27.77 11.32
N LYS A 152 -9.14 28.45 11.34
CA LYS A 152 -10.35 27.91 12.01
C LYS A 152 -11.09 26.92 11.13
N SER A 153 -10.96 27.05 9.81
CA SER A 153 -11.58 26.15 8.85
C SER A 153 -10.89 24.79 8.84
N PRO A 154 -11.64 23.70 8.59
CA PRO A 154 -11.05 22.38 8.43
C PRO A 154 -10.07 22.31 7.25
N VAL A 155 -8.99 21.55 7.44
CA VAL A 155 -8.02 21.23 6.40
C VAL A 155 -7.92 19.72 6.27
N LEU A 156 -8.20 19.20 5.08
CA LEU A 156 -8.07 17.78 4.75
C LEU A 156 -6.63 17.50 4.32
N ILE A 157 -5.95 16.59 5.01
CA ILE A 157 -4.62 16.10 4.68
C ILE A 157 -4.79 14.77 3.95
N ARG A 158 -4.40 14.75 2.68
CA ARG A 158 -4.51 13.57 1.80
C ARG A 158 -3.12 13.11 1.36
N TRP A 159 -2.75 11.90 1.74
CA TRP A 159 -1.53 11.23 1.33
C TRP A 159 -1.66 10.72 -0.09
N MET A 160 -0.77 11.17 -0.96
CA MET A 160 -0.75 10.83 -2.37
C MET A 160 0.36 9.84 -2.73
N ALA A 161 1.40 9.74 -1.89
CA ALA A 161 2.47 8.76 -2.01
C ALA A 161 2.24 7.53 -1.11
N GLY A 162 2.93 6.44 -1.42
CA GLY A 162 2.96 5.24 -0.59
C GLY A 162 3.93 5.33 0.60
N HIS A 163 4.27 4.18 1.19
CA HIS A 163 5.21 4.07 2.33
C HIS A 163 4.81 4.83 3.60
N ARG A 164 3.49 5.02 3.79
CA ARG A 164 2.93 5.82 4.89
C ARG A 164 3.25 5.30 6.30
N TYR A 165 3.68 4.04 6.44
CA TYR A 165 4.06 3.46 7.74
C TYR A 165 5.13 4.27 8.48
N ARG A 166 5.95 5.06 7.77
CA ARG A 166 6.95 5.97 8.37
C ARG A 166 6.37 7.29 8.86
N MET A 167 5.15 7.63 8.45
CA MET A 167 4.55 8.96 8.63
C MET A 167 3.67 9.06 9.87
N HIS A 168 3.22 7.94 10.45
CA HIS A 168 2.24 7.93 11.55
C HIS A 168 2.67 8.73 12.78
N GLY A 169 3.96 8.75 13.13
CA GLY A 169 4.48 9.59 14.21
C GLY A 169 4.30 11.08 13.93
N HIS A 170 4.57 11.50 12.69
CA HIS A 170 4.39 12.88 12.24
C HIS A 170 2.91 13.27 12.16
N GLU A 171 2.04 12.36 11.71
CA GLU A 171 0.58 12.57 11.69
C GLU A 171 0.03 12.83 13.10
N GLN A 172 0.42 12.00 14.07
CA GLN A 172 -0.02 12.18 15.45
C GLN A 172 0.49 13.50 16.05
N ALA A 173 1.72 13.90 15.73
CA ALA A 173 2.27 15.19 16.15
C ALA A 173 1.52 16.36 15.51
N ALA A 174 1.28 16.31 14.20
CA ALA A 174 0.51 17.32 13.47
C ALA A 174 -0.93 17.40 13.97
N ALA A 175 -1.57 16.28 14.27
CA ALA A 175 -2.92 16.25 14.82
C ALA A 175 -3.00 16.94 16.19
N ARG A 176 -1.98 16.78 17.06
CA ARG A 176 -1.91 17.49 18.35
C ARG A 176 -1.67 18.99 18.18
N ALA A 177 -0.84 19.39 17.22
CA ALA A 177 -0.48 20.79 16.98
C ALA A 177 -1.55 21.58 16.21
N CYS A 178 -2.26 20.93 15.28
CA CYS A 178 -3.19 21.55 14.34
C CYS A 178 -4.59 20.92 14.53
N PRO A 179 -5.46 21.46 15.40
CA PRO A 179 -6.76 20.87 15.71
C PRO A 179 -7.73 20.87 14.53
N ASN A 180 -7.49 21.72 13.52
CA ASN A 180 -8.27 21.84 12.31
C ASN A 180 -7.90 20.80 11.22
N PHE A 181 -6.88 19.97 11.43
CA PHE A 181 -6.45 18.96 10.44
C PHE A 181 -7.27 17.67 10.55
N PHE A 182 -7.63 17.12 9.39
CA PHE A 182 -8.28 15.82 9.23
C PHE A 182 -7.40 14.97 8.32
N PHE A 183 -7.22 13.69 8.61
CA PHE A 183 -6.25 12.85 7.88
C PHE A 183 -6.95 11.71 7.15
N ASP A 184 -6.60 11.48 5.89
CA ASP A 184 -7.11 10.30 5.19
C ASP A 184 -6.56 9.02 5.85
N VAL A 185 -7.17 7.86 5.63
CA VAL A 185 -6.65 6.55 6.08
C VAL A 185 -6.36 5.59 4.91
N GLY A 186 -6.57 6.05 3.68
CA GLY A 186 -6.58 5.17 2.50
C GLY A 186 -5.22 4.57 2.18
N ASN A 187 -4.13 5.27 2.49
CA ASN A 187 -2.76 4.75 2.33
C ASN A 187 -2.14 4.17 3.61
N ALA A 188 -2.90 4.02 4.70
CA ALA A 188 -2.40 3.43 5.95
C ALA A 188 -2.24 1.91 5.82
N CYS A 189 -1.20 1.48 5.10
CA CYS A 189 -1.02 0.10 4.66
C CYS A 189 -0.58 -0.87 5.77
N SER A 190 -0.08 -0.37 6.92
CA SER A 190 0.41 -1.22 8.00
C SER A 190 -0.70 -1.95 8.74
N THR A 191 -0.39 -3.15 9.22
CA THR A 191 -1.29 -3.91 10.11
C THR A 191 -1.63 -3.05 11.32
N GLY A 192 -2.92 -2.91 11.66
CA GLY A 192 -3.38 -2.15 12.84
C GLY A 192 -3.23 -0.62 12.78
N ALA A 193 -2.66 -0.05 11.70
CA ALA A 193 -2.40 1.40 11.62
C ALA A 193 -3.67 2.25 11.78
N ILE A 194 -4.75 1.90 11.09
CA ILE A 194 -6.01 2.66 11.14
C ILE A 194 -6.61 2.65 12.56
N ALA A 195 -6.55 1.50 13.25
CA ALA A 195 -7.04 1.39 14.63
C ALA A 195 -6.22 2.28 15.58
N ARG A 196 -4.88 2.25 15.44
CA ARG A 196 -3.98 3.11 16.23
C ARG A 196 -4.21 4.60 15.95
N LEU A 197 -4.39 5.00 14.69
CA LEU A 197 -4.71 6.38 14.34
C LEU A 197 -6.08 6.79 14.93
N ALA A 198 -7.09 5.92 14.88
CA ALA A 198 -8.39 6.20 15.48
C ALA A 198 -8.33 6.37 17.00
N GLU A 199 -7.50 5.59 17.68
CA GLU A 199 -7.24 5.72 19.12
C GLU A 199 -6.51 7.03 19.46
N THR A 200 -5.51 7.40 18.68
CA THR A 200 -4.58 8.51 19.01
C THR A 200 -5.03 9.88 18.50
N ILE A 201 -5.64 9.93 17.32
CA ILE A 201 -6.11 11.17 16.67
C ILE A 201 -7.62 11.37 16.89
N GLY A 202 -8.37 10.27 17.01
CA GLY A 202 -9.82 10.26 17.10
C GLY A 202 -10.49 9.98 15.74
N PRO A 203 -11.50 9.10 15.68
CA PRO A 203 -12.14 8.69 14.42
C PRO A 203 -12.84 9.85 13.69
N ASP A 204 -13.32 10.86 14.42
CA ASP A 204 -13.99 12.04 13.86
C ASP A 204 -13.02 13.03 13.20
N ARG A 205 -11.71 12.77 13.25
CA ARG A 205 -10.65 13.53 12.56
C ARG A 205 -9.96 12.72 11.47
N LEU A 206 -10.51 11.55 11.14
CA LEU A 206 -10.03 10.67 10.11
C LEU A 206 -11.09 10.51 9.02
N PHE A 207 -10.65 10.38 7.78
CA PHE A 207 -11.54 10.14 6.63
C PHE A 207 -10.96 9.10 5.67
N PHE A 208 -11.80 8.54 4.81
CA PHE A 208 -11.36 7.60 3.78
C PHE A 208 -11.10 8.32 2.45
N ALA A 209 -10.01 7.99 1.75
CA ALA A 209 -9.77 8.42 0.37
C ALA A 209 -9.06 7.31 -0.41
N SER A 210 -9.62 6.85 -1.53
CA SER A 210 -8.98 5.78 -2.31
C SER A 210 -7.82 6.27 -3.18
N ASN A 211 -7.85 7.56 -3.58
CA ASN A 211 -7.02 8.13 -4.64
C ASN A 211 -7.22 7.47 -6.01
N THR A 212 -8.38 6.86 -6.27
CA THR A 212 -8.70 6.30 -7.59
C THR A 212 -8.68 7.41 -8.67
N PRO A 213 -8.09 7.20 -9.86
CA PRO A 213 -7.41 5.99 -10.35
C PRO A 213 -5.90 5.98 -10.09
N HIS A 214 -5.34 7.02 -9.46
CA HIS A 214 -3.90 7.10 -9.16
C HIS A 214 -3.42 5.88 -8.36
N ASN A 215 -4.25 5.42 -7.43
CA ASN A 215 -4.09 4.16 -6.72
C ASN A 215 -5.04 3.08 -7.26
N LEU A 216 -4.63 1.82 -7.12
CA LEU A 216 -5.52 0.67 -7.18
C LEU A 216 -6.58 0.80 -6.08
N PRO A 217 -7.88 0.80 -6.41
CA PRO A 217 -8.95 1.06 -5.44
C PRO A 217 -9.04 -0.04 -4.37
N ALA A 218 -8.74 -1.30 -4.71
CA ALA A 218 -8.94 -2.43 -3.83
C ALA A 218 -8.21 -2.32 -2.47
N SER A 219 -6.94 -1.88 -2.50
CA SER A 219 -6.07 -1.90 -1.32
C SER A 219 -6.56 -0.96 -0.21
N PRO A 220 -6.85 0.33 -0.47
CA PRO A 220 -7.47 1.22 0.52
C PRO A 220 -8.78 0.66 1.12
N HIS A 221 -9.67 0.13 0.28
CA HIS A 221 -10.96 -0.41 0.75
C HIS A 221 -10.77 -1.62 1.67
N ALA A 222 -9.87 -2.54 1.30
CA ALA A 222 -9.62 -3.74 2.09
C ALA A 222 -8.99 -3.43 3.44
N VAL A 223 -7.99 -2.53 3.52
CA VAL A 223 -7.40 -2.19 4.82
C VAL A 223 -8.38 -1.47 5.74
N LEU A 224 -9.25 -0.61 5.21
CA LEU A 224 -10.32 -0.04 6.02
C LEU A 224 -11.27 -1.14 6.48
N ALA A 225 -11.73 -2.03 5.59
CA ALA A 225 -12.67 -3.10 5.92
C ALA A 225 -12.13 -4.04 7.02
N GLU A 226 -10.84 -4.39 6.96
CA GLU A 226 -10.18 -5.30 7.90
C GLU A 226 -9.60 -4.61 9.15
N ALA A 227 -9.67 -3.27 9.24
CA ALA A 227 -9.20 -2.56 10.42
C ALA A 227 -10.01 -2.94 11.68
N GLU A 228 -9.35 -3.18 12.80
CA GLU A 228 -9.98 -3.49 14.09
C GLU A 228 -10.64 -2.23 14.70
N LEU A 229 -11.85 -1.93 14.26
CA LEU A 229 -12.62 -0.75 14.65
C LEU A 229 -14.02 -1.15 15.16
N SER A 230 -14.51 -0.42 16.16
CA SER A 230 -15.93 -0.47 16.51
C SER A 230 -16.80 -0.02 15.31
N ALA A 231 -18.05 -0.49 15.26
CA ALA A 231 -18.98 -0.11 14.19
C ALA A 231 -19.15 1.42 14.09
N LYS A 232 -19.16 2.12 15.24
CA LYS A 232 -19.23 3.59 15.31
C LYS A 232 -17.99 4.24 14.70
N ASN A 233 -16.80 3.82 15.11
CA ASN A 233 -15.55 4.42 14.62
C ASN A 233 -15.38 4.15 13.11
N ARG A 234 -15.71 2.94 12.66
CA ARG A 234 -15.72 2.60 11.24
C ARG A 234 -16.67 3.49 10.45
N ALA A 235 -17.89 3.72 10.94
CA ALA A 235 -18.87 4.56 10.26
C ALA A 235 -18.44 6.03 10.18
N ALA A 236 -17.78 6.56 11.23
CA ALA A 236 -17.20 7.90 11.21
C ALA A 236 -16.14 8.01 10.10
N ILE A 237 -15.13 7.14 10.11
CA ILE A 237 -14.01 7.18 9.16
C ILE A 237 -14.45 6.90 7.72
N ALA A 238 -15.34 5.93 7.52
CA ALA A 238 -15.82 5.54 6.20
C ALA A 238 -16.60 6.65 5.49
N GLY A 239 -17.19 7.59 6.21
CA GLY A 239 -17.87 8.70 5.54
C GLY A 239 -18.57 9.69 6.45
N GLY A 240 -18.86 9.32 7.70
CA GLY A 240 -19.49 10.21 8.68
C GLY A 240 -18.71 11.51 8.90
N THR A 241 -17.37 11.45 8.96
CA THR A 241 -16.51 12.62 9.12
C THR A 241 -16.67 13.61 7.96
N LEU A 242 -16.52 13.16 6.72
CA LEU A 242 -16.67 14.02 5.54
C LEU A 242 -18.11 14.51 5.35
N ALA A 243 -19.10 13.65 5.58
CA ALA A 243 -20.51 14.02 5.51
C ALA A 243 -20.84 15.18 6.45
N LYS A 244 -20.35 15.11 7.70
CA LYS A 244 -20.50 16.19 8.70
C LYS A 244 -19.74 17.45 8.29
N LEU A 245 -18.48 17.30 7.88
CA LEU A 245 -17.60 18.43 7.56
C LEU A 245 -18.08 19.22 6.34
N LEU A 246 -18.62 18.53 5.33
CA LEU A 246 -19.04 19.12 4.06
C LEU A 246 -20.54 19.42 3.99
N ASN A 247 -21.26 19.24 5.11
CA ASN A 247 -22.71 19.34 5.22
C ASN A 247 -23.41 18.61 4.05
N PHE A 248 -23.06 17.33 3.89
CA PHE A 248 -23.52 16.48 2.80
C PHE A 248 -24.11 15.19 3.35
N THR A 249 -25.28 14.80 2.86
CA THR A 249 -25.93 13.55 3.29
C THR A 249 -25.62 12.45 2.30
N ALA A 250 -24.58 11.65 2.59
CA ALA A 250 -24.33 10.42 1.84
C ALA A 250 -25.37 9.37 2.22
N THR A 251 -26.09 8.84 1.23
CA THR A 251 -27.07 7.77 1.44
C THR A 251 -26.41 6.42 1.18
N PRO A 252 -26.55 5.42 2.07
CA PRO A 252 -26.01 4.09 1.82
C PRO A 252 -26.52 3.54 0.48
N GLN A 253 -25.59 3.07 -0.36
CA GLN A 253 -25.95 2.46 -1.63
C GLN A 253 -26.18 0.95 -1.46
N ALA A 254 -27.25 0.44 -2.07
CA ALA A 254 -27.44 -1.00 -2.21
C ALA A 254 -26.27 -1.59 -3.05
N PRO A 255 -25.80 -2.80 -2.73
CA PRO A 255 -24.73 -3.41 -3.51
C PRO A 255 -25.19 -3.63 -4.95
N SER A 256 -24.38 -3.19 -5.92
CA SER A 256 -24.53 -3.61 -7.31
C SER A 256 -24.18 -5.11 -7.44
N PRO A 257 -24.57 -5.78 -8.54
CA PRO A 257 -24.09 -7.13 -8.83
C PRO A 257 -22.56 -7.22 -8.83
N ALA A 258 -21.88 -6.22 -9.41
CA ALA A 258 -20.42 -6.16 -9.45
C ALA A 258 -19.81 -6.04 -8.05
N ALA A 259 -20.39 -5.21 -7.17
CA ALA A 259 -19.98 -5.13 -5.77
C ALA A 259 -20.15 -6.44 -5.01
N THR A 260 -21.25 -7.15 -5.28
CA THR A 260 -21.52 -8.45 -4.66
C THR A 260 -20.47 -9.47 -5.09
N SER A 261 -20.19 -9.56 -6.39
CA SER A 261 -19.14 -10.43 -6.92
C SER A 261 -17.76 -10.08 -6.37
N ARG A 262 -17.43 -8.78 -6.26
CA ARG A 262 -16.15 -8.32 -5.68
C ARG A 262 -16.03 -8.67 -4.21
N GLN A 263 -17.10 -8.53 -3.43
CA GLN A 263 -17.12 -8.92 -2.01
C GLN A 263 -16.97 -10.44 -1.84
N GLN A 264 -17.63 -11.23 -2.70
CA GLN A 264 -17.47 -12.69 -2.72
C GLN A 264 -16.03 -13.09 -3.07
N LEU A 265 -15.42 -12.42 -4.07
CA LEU A 265 -14.03 -12.64 -4.43
C LEU A 265 -13.08 -12.25 -3.28
N TRP A 266 -13.34 -11.13 -2.60
CA TRP A 266 -12.56 -10.75 -1.41
C TRP A 266 -12.62 -11.81 -0.32
N ALA A 267 -13.83 -12.27 0.04
CA ALA A 267 -14.01 -13.32 1.03
C ALA A 267 -13.27 -14.61 0.62
N LYS A 268 -13.37 -14.98 -0.66
CA LYS A 268 -12.69 -16.12 -1.25
C LYS A 268 -11.17 -15.98 -1.18
N LEU A 269 -10.58 -14.84 -1.56
CA LEU A 269 -9.14 -14.58 -1.47
C LEU A 269 -8.64 -14.63 -0.02
N LYS A 270 -9.40 -14.03 0.90
CA LYS A 270 -9.06 -13.98 2.33
C LYS A 270 -9.00 -15.38 2.95
N SER A 271 -9.96 -16.26 2.63
CA SER A 271 -10.00 -17.63 3.15
C SER A 271 -9.23 -18.66 2.32
N TRP A 272 -8.72 -18.28 1.14
CA TRP A 272 -7.99 -19.20 0.28
C TRP A 272 -6.75 -19.73 1.03
N PRO A 273 -6.38 -21.02 0.96
CA PRO A 273 -5.13 -21.53 1.52
C PRO A 273 -3.88 -20.87 0.92
N LYS A 274 -3.10 -20.11 1.70
CA LYS A 274 -1.96 -19.34 1.19
C LYS A 274 -0.62 -19.71 1.81
N PHE A 275 0.42 -19.54 1.02
CA PHE A 275 1.80 -19.46 1.47
C PHE A 275 2.26 -18.00 1.35
N ASP A 276 2.37 -17.31 2.48
CA ASP A 276 2.94 -15.95 2.52
C ASP A 276 4.46 -16.02 2.47
N THR A 277 5.06 -15.52 1.39
CA THR A 277 6.51 -15.65 1.16
C THR A 277 7.35 -14.56 1.78
N HIS A 278 6.77 -13.61 2.53
CA HIS A 278 7.54 -12.49 3.09
C HIS A 278 6.96 -12.01 4.42
N TRP A 279 7.57 -12.46 5.52
CA TRP A 279 7.18 -12.09 6.86
C TRP A 279 8.36 -11.84 7.81
N HIS A 280 8.19 -10.82 8.62
CA HIS A 280 9.08 -10.35 9.66
C HIS A 280 8.43 -10.59 11.02
N PRO A 281 9.00 -11.47 11.86
CA PRO A 281 8.42 -11.81 13.15
C PRO A 281 8.71 -10.78 14.25
N ASP A 282 9.54 -9.78 13.95
CA ASP A 282 10.02 -8.73 14.82
C ASP A 282 9.66 -7.34 14.28
N HIS A 283 10.15 -6.29 14.94
CA HIS A 283 9.74 -4.91 14.69
C HIS A 283 10.81 -4.10 13.94
N TRP A 284 10.34 -3.10 13.22
CA TRP A 284 11.10 -2.07 12.53
C TRP A 284 11.42 -0.85 13.41
N ASN A 285 11.08 -0.92 14.70
CA ASN A 285 11.29 0.17 15.67
C ASN A 285 10.53 1.45 15.30
N LEU A 286 9.29 1.30 14.81
CA LEU A 286 8.40 2.40 14.44
C LEU A 286 7.26 2.59 15.45
N GLY A 287 7.17 1.73 16.46
CA GLY A 287 6.02 1.67 17.38
C GLY A 287 4.82 0.98 16.73
N GLU A 288 5.07 0.01 15.85
CA GLU A 288 4.02 -0.67 15.09
C GLU A 288 3.01 -1.35 16.04
N PRO A 289 1.71 -1.24 15.75
CA PRO A 289 0.71 -1.94 16.54
C PRO A 289 0.73 -3.45 16.21
N ALA A 290 0.24 -4.25 17.15
CA ALA A 290 0.01 -5.69 16.95
C ALA A 290 1.27 -6.53 16.59
N THR A 291 2.45 -6.14 17.09
CA THR A 291 3.73 -6.82 16.82
C THR A 291 3.97 -8.11 17.61
N ASP A 292 3.16 -8.37 18.64
CA ASP A 292 3.29 -9.58 19.44
C ASP A 292 2.96 -10.84 18.62
N PHE A 293 3.59 -11.96 18.99
CA PHE A 293 3.46 -13.19 18.22
C PHE A 293 2.02 -13.74 18.17
N ALA A 294 1.21 -13.52 19.21
CA ALA A 294 -0.18 -13.96 19.19
C ALA A 294 -1.01 -13.18 18.16
N SER A 295 -0.76 -11.88 18.02
CA SER A 295 -1.34 -11.05 16.96
C SER A 295 -0.90 -11.48 15.56
N GLN A 296 0.36 -11.88 15.38
CA GLN A 296 0.86 -12.49 14.14
C GLN A 296 0.08 -13.76 13.80
N GLN A 297 -0.06 -14.66 14.77
CA GLN A 297 -0.75 -15.94 14.59
C GLN A 297 -2.24 -15.77 14.25
N ARG A 298 -2.91 -14.78 14.86
CA ARG A 298 -4.29 -14.40 14.51
C ARG A 298 -4.36 -13.92 13.07
N THR A 299 -3.46 -13.01 12.67
CA THR A 299 -3.37 -12.52 11.29
C THR A 299 -3.19 -13.68 10.29
N TRP A 300 -2.31 -14.65 10.59
CA TRP A 300 -2.13 -15.82 9.73
C TRP A 300 -3.42 -16.63 9.59
N THR A 301 -4.14 -16.83 10.68
CA THR A 301 -5.42 -17.56 10.66
C THR A 301 -6.49 -16.80 9.89
N ASP A 302 -6.66 -15.51 10.15
CA ASP A 302 -7.71 -14.68 9.57
C ASP A 302 -7.55 -14.51 8.05
N PHE A 303 -6.33 -14.60 7.56
CA PHE A 303 -6.01 -14.57 6.14
C PHE A 303 -5.71 -15.96 5.57
N GLY A 304 -6.09 -17.08 6.18
CA GLY A 304 -5.93 -18.41 5.56
C GLY A 304 -4.47 -18.79 5.24
N VAL A 305 -3.51 -18.27 5.99
CA VAL A 305 -2.08 -18.57 5.82
C VAL A 305 -1.77 -19.94 6.45
N GLU A 306 -1.43 -20.91 5.60
CA GLU A 306 -1.06 -22.27 6.01
C GLU A 306 0.46 -22.45 6.11
N ARG A 307 1.20 -21.60 5.41
CA ARG A 307 2.66 -21.50 5.48
C ARG A 307 3.07 -20.04 5.44
N VAL A 308 4.06 -19.68 6.24
CA VAL A 308 4.64 -18.34 6.26
C VAL A 308 6.15 -18.44 6.27
N LEU A 309 6.78 -17.74 5.34
CA LEU A 309 8.21 -17.65 5.22
C LEU A 309 8.70 -16.48 6.07
N VAL A 310 9.45 -16.80 7.12
CA VAL A 310 9.85 -15.85 8.17
C VAL A 310 11.35 -15.59 8.16
N PHE A 311 11.73 -14.34 8.42
CA PHE A 311 13.12 -13.93 8.65
C PHE A 311 13.17 -12.64 9.47
N SER A 312 14.10 -12.59 10.41
CA SER A 312 14.26 -11.50 11.37
C SER A 312 14.83 -10.22 10.75
N ILE A 313 14.26 -9.07 11.13
CA ILE A 313 14.80 -7.73 10.92
C ILE A 313 16.08 -7.50 11.70
N GLU A 314 16.19 -8.02 12.93
CA GLU A 314 17.44 -7.96 13.72
C GLU A 314 18.60 -8.57 12.92
N ALA A 315 18.39 -9.71 12.26
CA ALA A 315 19.43 -10.35 11.45
C ALA A 315 19.80 -9.54 10.19
N ILE A 316 18.85 -8.81 9.63
CA ILE A 316 19.07 -7.96 8.46
C ILE A 316 19.89 -6.72 8.84
N ASN A 317 19.51 -6.07 9.94
CA ASN A 317 19.93 -4.70 10.24
C ASN A 317 21.00 -4.58 11.33
N TYR A 318 21.17 -5.59 12.19
CA TYR A 318 21.97 -5.45 13.40
C TYR A 318 22.82 -6.68 13.71
N ASP A 319 22.24 -7.72 14.33
CA ASP A 319 22.94 -8.93 14.75
C ASP A 319 22.43 -10.14 13.96
N LEU A 320 23.28 -10.58 13.03
CA LEU A 320 23.03 -11.69 12.12
C LEU A 320 22.67 -12.99 12.84
N ASP A 321 23.38 -13.29 13.93
CA ASP A 321 23.29 -14.56 14.64
C ASP A 321 22.12 -14.55 15.65
N ALA A 322 21.93 -13.44 16.36
CA ALA A 322 20.78 -13.24 17.24
C ALA A 322 19.45 -13.28 16.48
N GLY A 323 19.34 -12.59 15.33
CA GLY A 323 18.11 -12.59 14.56
C GLY A 323 17.84 -13.92 13.83
N ASN A 324 18.87 -14.63 13.36
CA ASN A 324 18.67 -15.99 12.83
C ASN A 324 18.18 -16.95 13.93
N ARG A 325 18.67 -16.82 15.18
CA ARG A 325 18.10 -17.53 16.34
C ARG A 325 16.67 -17.12 16.67
N GLN A 326 16.31 -15.85 16.47
CA GLN A 326 14.92 -15.43 16.63
C GLN A 326 14.01 -16.14 15.63
N THR A 327 14.47 -16.30 14.38
CA THR A 327 13.76 -17.07 13.36
C THR A 327 13.59 -18.52 13.82
N GLU A 328 14.61 -19.17 14.39
CA GLU A 328 14.50 -20.51 14.99
C GLU A 328 13.40 -20.60 16.07
N ARG A 329 13.28 -19.59 16.95
CA ARG A 329 12.25 -19.54 18.00
C ARG A 329 10.84 -19.48 17.40
N VAL A 330 10.64 -18.68 16.35
CA VAL A 330 9.35 -18.57 15.64
C VAL A 330 8.96 -19.90 15.01
N LEU A 331 9.92 -20.56 14.36
CA LEU A 331 9.73 -21.91 13.80
C LEU A 331 9.31 -22.87 14.93
N ALA A 332 10.00 -22.88 16.06
CA ALA A 332 9.64 -23.75 17.19
C ALA A 332 8.22 -23.49 17.72
N ALA A 333 7.76 -22.24 17.69
CA ALA A 333 6.49 -21.82 18.27
C ALA A 333 5.25 -22.06 17.39
N ASP A 334 5.38 -22.08 16.06
CA ASP A 334 4.24 -22.31 15.16
C ASP A 334 4.61 -23.21 13.96
N PRO A 335 3.88 -24.31 13.72
CA PRO A 335 4.17 -25.24 12.62
C PRO A 335 3.96 -24.65 11.22
N ARG A 336 3.23 -23.53 11.08
CA ARG A 336 3.07 -22.83 9.80
C ARG A 336 4.35 -22.13 9.36
N ALA A 337 5.24 -21.78 10.30
CA ALA A 337 6.44 -21.02 10.00
C ALA A 337 7.57 -21.86 9.39
N VAL A 338 8.17 -21.34 8.33
CA VAL A 338 9.41 -21.82 7.70
C VAL A 338 10.38 -20.65 7.54
N GLY A 339 11.67 -20.88 7.78
CA GLY A 339 12.67 -19.82 7.92
C GLY A 339 13.51 -19.61 6.66
N LEU A 340 13.92 -18.36 6.42
CA LEU A 340 15.08 -18.05 5.59
C LEU A 340 16.29 -17.73 6.47
N ILE A 341 17.44 -18.20 6.02
CA ILE A 341 18.73 -17.89 6.63
C ILE A 341 19.12 -16.50 6.14
N VAL A 342 19.14 -15.51 7.04
CA VAL A 342 19.61 -14.18 6.68
C VAL A 342 21.13 -14.23 6.57
N VAL A 343 21.67 -13.56 5.55
CA VAL A 343 23.12 -13.45 5.30
C VAL A 343 23.51 -11.99 5.05
N ASN A 344 24.75 -11.65 5.36
CA ASN A 344 25.33 -10.34 5.20
C ASN A 344 26.67 -10.43 4.42
N PRO A 345 26.79 -9.82 3.22
CA PRO A 345 28.00 -9.88 2.40
C PRO A 345 29.22 -9.18 3.03
N LEU A 346 29.00 -8.28 4.00
CA LEU A 346 30.07 -7.62 4.77
C LEU A 346 30.60 -8.52 5.89
N GLN A 347 29.92 -9.62 6.19
CA GLN A 347 30.31 -10.61 7.19
C GLN A 347 30.30 -12.03 6.56
N PRO A 348 31.15 -12.29 5.55
CA PRO A 348 31.04 -13.51 4.75
C PRO A 348 31.28 -14.78 5.58
N GLN A 349 32.26 -14.77 6.49
CA GLN A 349 32.55 -15.93 7.34
C GLN A 349 31.40 -16.27 8.29
N ALA A 350 30.83 -15.25 8.96
CA ALA A 350 29.67 -15.44 9.82
C ALA A 350 28.45 -15.93 9.04
N SER A 351 28.22 -15.38 7.84
CA SER A 351 27.13 -15.79 6.95
C SER A 351 27.27 -17.23 6.46
N LEU A 352 28.48 -17.65 6.07
CA LEU A 352 28.75 -19.03 5.67
C LEU A 352 28.54 -20.00 6.83
N ALA A 353 28.96 -19.63 8.05
CA ALA A 353 28.70 -20.43 9.25
C ALA A 353 27.19 -20.55 9.56
N GLN A 354 26.40 -19.48 9.38
CA GLN A 354 24.94 -19.56 9.51
C GLN A 354 24.32 -20.48 8.44
N ILE A 355 24.76 -20.39 7.18
CA ILE A 355 24.29 -21.30 6.12
C ILE A 355 24.61 -22.74 6.49
N GLU A 356 25.84 -23.03 6.90
CA GLU A 356 26.27 -24.38 7.27
C GLU A 356 25.41 -24.95 8.40
N ARG A 357 25.21 -24.18 9.47
CA ARG A 357 24.44 -24.57 10.65
C ARG A 357 22.96 -24.79 10.34
N LEU A 358 22.34 -23.83 9.66
CA LEU A 358 20.88 -23.77 9.51
C LEU A 358 20.36 -24.54 8.30
N ALA A 359 21.17 -24.77 7.26
CA ALA A 359 20.71 -25.49 6.06
C ALA A 359 20.30 -26.95 6.34
N ALA A 360 20.82 -27.54 7.43
CA ALA A 360 20.44 -28.87 7.90
C ALA A 360 19.07 -28.89 8.61
N HIS A 361 18.59 -27.74 9.11
CA HIS A 361 17.32 -27.65 9.79
C HIS A 361 16.16 -27.87 8.80
N PRO A 362 15.18 -28.76 9.08
CA PRO A 362 14.17 -29.18 8.10
C PRO A 362 13.23 -28.05 7.67
N ARG A 363 13.12 -26.99 8.48
CA ARG A 363 12.26 -25.83 8.23
C ARG A 363 13.00 -24.56 7.85
N PHE A 364 14.34 -24.58 7.69
CA PHE A 364 15.04 -23.50 6.99
C PHE A 364 15.14 -23.85 5.50
N VAL A 365 14.50 -23.04 4.66
CA VAL A 365 14.14 -23.44 3.29
C VAL A 365 14.84 -22.63 2.21
N GLY A 366 15.62 -21.60 2.57
CA GLY A 366 16.36 -20.75 1.65
C GLY A 366 17.20 -19.70 2.38
N VAL A 367 17.68 -18.72 1.63
CA VAL A 367 18.51 -17.60 2.09
C VAL A 367 17.78 -16.27 1.85
N LYS A 368 17.96 -15.29 2.74
CA LYS A 368 17.50 -13.91 2.62
C LYS A 368 18.68 -12.95 2.66
N THR A 369 18.64 -11.90 1.83
CA THR A 369 19.48 -10.71 1.99
C THR A 369 18.70 -9.44 1.65
N ILE A 370 19.15 -8.28 2.15
CA ILE A 370 18.70 -6.96 1.73
C ILE A 370 19.93 -6.16 1.30
N GLN A 371 20.30 -6.31 0.04
CA GLN A 371 21.54 -5.75 -0.49
C GLN A 371 21.56 -4.21 -0.53
N ASP A 372 20.37 -3.58 -0.57
CA ASP A 372 20.21 -2.13 -0.53
C ASP A 372 20.82 -1.53 0.75
N ASN A 373 20.72 -2.22 1.88
CA ASN A 373 21.27 -1.77 3.17
C ASN A 373 22.80 -1.72 3.19
N TYR A 374 23.45 -2.46 2.30
CA TYR A 374 24.91 -2.55 2.23
C TYR A 374 25.50 -1.65 1.15
N GLY A 375 24.65 -1.02 0.32
CA GLY A 375 25.11 -0.27 -0.86
C GLY A 375 25.78 -1.14 -1.93
N LEU A 376 25.49 -2.45 -1.93
CA LEU A 376 26.06 -3.43 -2.85
C LEU A 376 24.96 -4.07 -3.69
N GLY A 377 25.18 -4.21 -5.00
CA GLY A 377 24.33 -5.07 -5.83
C GLY A 377 24.50 -6.54 -5.46
N LEU A 378 23.47 -7.36 -5.71
CA LEU A 378 23.54 -8.81 -5.48
C LEU A 378 24.61 -9.51 -6.36
N ASP A 379 25.00 -8.86 -7.45
CA ASP A 379 26.06 -9.27 -8.38
C ASP A 379 27.47 -8.81 -7.95
N HIS A 380 27.59 -8.11 -6.82
CA HIS A 380 28.88 -7.70 -6.29
C HIS A 380 29.72 -8.90 -5.82
N ALA A 381 31.05 -8.83 -5.97
CA ALA A 381 31.97 -9.93 -5.66
C ALA A 381 31.84 -10.47 -4.21
N ALA A 382 31.47 -9.61 -3.26
CA ALA A 382 31.23 -9.99 -1.86
C ALA A 382 30.09 -11.01 -1.67
N TYR A 383 29.14 -11.08 -2.61
CA TYR A 383 28.05 -12.06 -2.58
C TYR A 383 28.43 -13.42 -3.17
N GLU A 384 29.48 -13.50 -3.98
CA GLU A 384 29.86 -14.72 -4.68
C GLU A 384 30.01 -15.95 -3.79
N PRO A 385 30.75 -15.91 -2.66
CA PRO A 385 30.86 -17.09 -1.79
C PRO A 385 29.51 -17.49 -1.19
N LEU A 386 28.64 -16.53 -0.88
CA LEU A 386 27.33 -16.79 -0.30
C LEU A 386 26.37 -17.42 -1.31
N LEU A 387 26.35 -16.90 -2.55
CA LEU A 387 25.54 -17.42 -3.64
C LEU A 387 26.05 -18.78 -4.13
N ALA A 388 27.36 -19.00 -4.13
CA ALA A 388 27.95 -20.30 -4.44
C ALA A 388 27.54 -21.37 -3.41
N GLU A 389 27.53 -21.03 -2.13
CA GLU A 389 27.11 -21.96 -1.08
C GLU A 389 25.60 -22.23 -1.13
N ALA A 390 24.78 -21.21 -1.42
CA ALA A 390 23.36 -21.38 -1.68
C ALA A 390 23.10 -22.30 -2.88
N ALA A 391 23.85 -22.12 -3.98
CA ALA A 391 23.77 -22.96 -5.18
C ALA A 391 24.11 -24.43 -4.87
N LYS A 392 25.23 -24.66 -4.18
CA LYS A 392 25.71 -26.00 -3.77
C LYS A 392 24.66 -26.75 -2.94
N ARG A 393 23.89 -26.03 -2.12
CA ARG A 393 22.85 -26.60 -1.24
C ARG A 393 21.44 -26.55 -1.83
N ASN A 394 21.29 -26.06 -3.06
CA ASN A 394 20.01 -25.84 -3.72
C ASN A 394 19.03 -24.98 -2.89
N LEU A 395 19.57 -23.98 -2.18
CA LEU A 395 18.80 -23.01 -1.40
C LEU A 395 18.37 -21.86 -2.32
N PRO A 396 17.05 -21.58 -2.44
CA PRO A 396 16.57 -20.37 -3.09
C PRO A 396 17.03 -19.12 -2.33
N VAL A 397 17.17 -18.01 -3.05
CA VAL A 397 17.62 -16.72 -2.50
C VAL A 397 16.53 -15.68 -2.70
N LEU A 398 15.97 -15.17 -1.60
CA LEU A 398 15.07 -14.01 -1.61
C LEU A 398 15.90 -12.75 -1.38
N ALA A 399 15.81 -11.79 -2.31
CA ALA A 399 16.61 -10.57 -2.29
C ALA A 399 15.83 -9.38 -2.86
N HIS A 400 16.31 -8.16 -2.63
CA HIS A 400 15.80 -6.99 -3.35
C HIS A 400 16.26 -7.02 -4.82
N LEU A 401 15.93 -6.00 -5.60
CA LEU A 401 16.12 -6.03 -7.06
C LEU A 401 17.53 -5.61 -7.51
N THR A 402 18.26 -4.81 -6.71
CA THR A 402 19.56 -4.24 -7.09
C THR A 402 20.60 -5.34 -7.36
N GLY A 403 21.17 -5.40 -8.56
CA GLY A 403 22.16 -6.43 -8.96
C GLY A 403 21.59 -7.85 -9.17
N LEU A 404 20.27 -8.03 -9.07
CA LEU A 404 19.63 -9.34 -9.19
C LEU A 404 19.84 -9.98 -10.57
N GLU A 405 19.81 -9.19 -11.65
CA GLU A 405 20.05 -9.69 -13.01
C GLU A 405 21.44 -10.30 -13.17
N GLY A 406 22.49 -9.60 -12.72
CA GLY A 406 23.86 -10.09 -12.81
C GLY A 406 24.05 -11.37 -12.00
N ALA A 407 23.50 -11.41 -10.78
CA ALA A 407 23.54 -12.58 -9.92
C ALA A 407 22.81 -13.79 -10.55
N ALA A 408 21.61 -13.57 -11.10
CA ALA A 408 20.82 -14.61 -11.75
C ALA A 408 21.51 -15.20 -12.97
N ARG A 409 22.20 -14.37 -13.77
CA ARG A 409 23.00 -14.83 -14.93
C ARG A 409 24.24 -15.60 -14.50
N LYS A 410 24.92 -15.16 -13.44
CA LYS A 410 26.14 -15.80 -12.92
C LYS A 410 25.85 -17.14 -12.23
N PHE A 411 24.71 -17.25 -11.56
CA PHE A 411 24.28 -18.45 -10.82
C PHE A 411 22.97 -19.03 -11.39
N PRO A 412 22.98 -19.60 -12.61
CA PRO A 412 21.76 -20.03 -13.30
C PRO A 412 21.01 -21.17 -12.62
N THR A 413 21.65 -21.89 -11.70
CA THR A 413 21.03 -22.98 -10.91
C THR A 413 20.35 -22.49 -9.64
N VAL A 414 20.64 -21.27 -9.19
CA VAL A 414 19.99 -20.67 -8.01
C VAL A 414 18.62 -20.15 -8.42
N ARG A 415 17.61 -20.48 -7.62
CA ARG A 415 16.26 -19.92 -7.73
C ARG A 415 16.23 -18.60 -6.97
N PHE A 416 16.10 -17.50 -7.68
CA PHE A 416 16.01 -16.18 -7.08
C PHE A 416 14.56 -15.74 -6.94
N VAL A 417 14.25 -15.10 -5.82
CA VAL A 417 12.97 -14.42 -5.57
C VAL A 417 13.26 -12.93 -5.40
N GLY A 418 12.86 -12.14 -6.38
CA GLY A 418 12.91 -10.69 -6.32
C GLY A 418 11.76 -10.15 -5.48
N ALA A 419 12.11 -9.60 -4.32
CA ALA A 419 11.14 -8.99 -3.41
C ALA A 419 10.53 -7.73 -4.02
N HIS A 420 9.28 -7.47 -3.66
CA HIS A 420 8.57 -6.24 -4.04
C HIS A 420 8.42 -6.03 -5.54
N GLY A 421 8.13 -7.12 -6.25
CA GLY A 421 7.96 -7.16 -7.68
C GLY A 421 6.72 -6.41 -8.16
N ASN A 422 6.92 -5.57 -9.17
CA ASN A 422 5.86 -4.90 -9.91
C ASN A 422 6.31 -4.64 -11.35
N TRP A 423 5.40 -4.30 -12.25
CA TRP A 423 5.76 -4.08 -13.65
C TRP A 423 6.82 -2.98 -13.83
N GLY A 424 6.65 -1.84 -13.14
CA GLY A 424 7.55 -0.69 -13.26
C GLY A 424 9.01 -1.04 -12.96
N ARG A 425 9.24 -1.92 -11.98
CA ARG A 425 10.58 -2.26 -11.46
C ARG A 425 11.16 -3.54 -12.03
N THR A 426 10.35 -4.55 -12.36
CA THR A 426 10.86 -5.91 -12.66
C THR A 426 10.67 -6.37 -14.09
N HIS A 427 10.04 -5.58 -14.96
CA HIS A 427 9.76 -6.00 -16.35
C HIS A 427 11.00 -6.53 -17.10
N ARG A 428 12.21 -6.02 -16.83
CA ARG A 428 13.46 -6.50 -17.48
C ARG A 428 13.88 -7.90 -17.00
N LEU A 429 13.58 -8.24 -15.76
CA LEU A 429 13.98 -9.49 -15.11
C LEU A 429 13.15 -10.69 -15.58
N ARG A 430 12.00 -10.46 -16.23
CA ARG A 430 11.10 -11.52 -16.72
C ARG A 430 11.75 -12.46 -17.75
N ALA A 431 12.85 -12.06 -18.39
CA ALA A 431 13.56 -12.90 -19.34
C ALA A 431 14.44 -13.97 -18.65
N LEU A 432 14.68 -13.84 -17.34
CA LEU A 432 15.53 -14.74 -16.59
C LEU A 432 14.69 -15.95 -16.11
N PRO A 433 15.04 -17.19 -16.50
CA PRO A 433 14.24 -18.38 -16.21
C PRO A 433 14.33 -18.80 -14.74
N ASN A 434 15.35 -18.35 -14.02
CA ASN A 434 15.62 -18.67 -12.62
C ASN A 434 15.22 -17.54 -11.65
N VAL A 435 14.36 -16.61 -12.09
CA VAL A 435 13.86 -15.50 -11.26
C VAL A 435 12.34 -15.55 -11.15
N TRP A 436 11.86 -15.47 -9.92
CA TRP A 436 10.46 -15.32 -9.53
C TRP A 436 10.28 -14.05 -8.68
N PHE A 437 9.05 -13.66 -8.36
CA PHE A 437 8.76 -12.42 -7.63
C PHE A 437 7.64 -12.61 -6.63
N ASP A 438 7.76 -12.09 -5.41
CA ASP A 438 6.55 -11.69 -4.68
C ASP A 438 6.12 -10.29 -5.16
N PHE A 439 4.84 -9.94 -4.96
CA PHE A 439 4.31 -8.63 -5.35
C PHE A 439 4.05 -7.69 -4.15
N SER A 440 4.75 -7.92 -3.03
CA SER A 440 4.56 -7.12 -1.82
C SER A 440 5.00 -5.68 -2.06
N THR A 441 4.09 -4.71 -2.06
CA THR A 441 4.49 -3.30 -2.12
C THR A 441 3.65 -2.48 -1.15
N SER A 442 4.30 -1.56 -0.44
CA SER A 442 3.68 -0.67 0.55
C SER A 442 3.04 0.58 -0.06
N HIS A 443 2.92 0.61 -1.39
CA HIS A 443 2.16 1.60 -2.16
C HIS A 443 1.08 0.88 -3.00
N ALA A 444 0.09 1.64 -3.46
CA ALA A 444 -0.97 1.15 -4.35
C ALA A 444 -0.97 1.86 -5.71
N LEU A 445 0.09 2.61 -6.04
CA LEU A 445 0.20 3.38 -7.30
C LEU A 445 -0.08 2.48 -8.51
N ALA A 446 -1.12 2.82 -9.28
CA ALA A 446 -1.58 2.01 -10.41
C ALA A 446 -0.55 1.97 -11.54
N GLU A 447 0.03 3.13 -11.87
CA GLU A 447 1.10 3.33 -12.86
C GLU A 447 2.30 2.41 -12.62
N GLU A 448 2.80 2.36 -11.39
CA GLU A 448 4.01 1.58 -11.08
C GLU A 448 3.67 0.09 -10.94
N THR A 449 2.55 -0.19 -10.29
CA THR A 449 2.16 -1.57 -9.94
C THR A 449 1.85 -2.40 -11.19
N GLN A 450 0.90 -1.92 -12.01
CA GLN A 450 0.33 -2.60 -13.19
C GLN A 450 0.23 -4.14 -13.02
N LEU A 451 -0.32 -4.62 -11.90
CA LEU A 451 -0.22 -6.04 -11.50
C LEU A 451 -0.81 -7.00 -12.54
N ALA A 452 -1.95 -6.66 -13.15
CA ALA A 452 -2.55 -7.46 -14.21
C ALA A 452 -1.61 -7.63 -15.42
N ARG A 453 -0.93 -6.55 -15.82
CA ARG A 453 0.11 -6.60 -16.85
C ARG A 453 1.31 -7.41 -16.37
N PHE A 454 1.78 -7.19 -15.15
CA PHE A 454 2.91 -7.91 -14.60
C PHE A 454 2.68 -9.43 -14.62
N ILE A 455 1.50 -9.88 -14.21
CA ILE A 455 1.09 -11.29 -14.25
C ILE A 455 1.02 -11.81 -15.67
N ARG A 456 0.35 -11.10 -16.58
CA ARG A 456 0.22 -11.53 -17.98
C ARG A 456 1.56 -11.66 -18.70
N GLU A 457 2.45 -10.68 -18.53
CA GLU A 457 3.73 -10.61 -19.26
C GLU A 457 4.83 -11.48 -18.63
N THR A 458 4.76 -11.74 -17.32
CA THR A 458 5.73 -12.59 -16.60
C THR A 458 5.28 -14.05 -16.54
N GLY A 459 3.96 -14.28 -16.53
CA GLY A 459 3.32 -15.57 -16.27
C GLY A 459 2.99 -15.76 -14.79
N ALA A 460 1.77 -16.19 -14.49
CA ALA A 460 1.29 -16.43 -13.13
C ALA A 460 2.16 -17.41 -12.35
N GLN A 461 2.79 -18.38 -13.03
CA GLN A 461 3.70 -19.39 -12.46
C GLN A 461 5.01 -18.85 -11.89
N ARG A 462 5.29 -17.54 -12.08
CA ARG A 462 6.51 -16.87 -11.59
C ARG A 462 6.26 -15.79 -10.54
N ILE A 463 5.03 -15.69 -10.05
CA ILE A 463 4.62 -14.68 -9.08
C ILE A 463 4.09 -15.35 -7.81
N PHE A 464 4.42 -14.83 -6.64
CA PHE A 464 3.95 -15.31 -5.34
C PHE A 464 3.21 -14.22 -4.57
N PHE A 465 2.33 -14.64 -3.69
CA PHE A 465 1.86 -13.80 -2.61
C PHE A 465 2.94 -13.63 -1.52
N GLY A 466 3.32 -12.37 -1.28
CA GLY A 466 4.04 -11.96 -0.08
C GLY A 466 3.33 -10.73 0.50
N SER A 467 3.16 -10.67 1.81
CA SER A 467 2.56 -9.49 2.44
C SER A 467 3.58 -8.41 2.78
N ASP A 468 4.83 -8.80 3.08
CA ASP A 468 5.80 -7.96 3.83
C ASP A 468 5.28 -7.65 5.24
N GLY A 469 4.67 -8.67 5.87
CA GLY A 469 4.05 -8.55 7.18
C GLY A 469 5.12 -8.57 8.28
N GLN A 470 4.89 -8.01 9.47
CA GLN A 470 3.70 -7.25 9.86
C GLN A 470 3.73 -5.78 9.43
N LEU A 471 4.82 -5.32 8.82
CA LEU A 471 4.97 -3.94 8.36
C LEU A 471 3.83 -3.52 7.44
N VAL A 472 3.44 -4.40 6.52
CA VAL A 472 2.30 -4.22 5.62
C VAL A 472 1.22 -5.25 5.95
N SER A 473 -0.03 -4.80 6.01
CA SER A 473 -1.19 -5.66 6.20
C SER A 473 -1.34 -6.63 5.03
N PRO A 474 -1.58 -7.94 5.27
CA PRO A 474 -1.94 -8.87 4.20
C PRO A 474 -3.12 -8.39 3.37
N ALA A 475 -4.05 -7.63 3.96
CA ALA A 475 -5.18 -7.05 3.22
C ALA A 475 -4.74 -6.09 2.11
N TRP A 476 -3.71 -5.28 2.39
CA TRP A 476 -3.18 -4.30 1.45
C TRP A 476 -2.65 -4.96 0.19
N SER A 477 -1.80 -5.98 0.35
CA SER A 477 -1.19 -6.70 -0.75
C SER A 477 -2.21 -7.58 -1.46
N LEU A 478 -2.96 -8.42 -0.72
CA LEU A 478 -3.90 -9.39 -1.29
C LEU A 478 -4.99 -8.74 -2.14
N ALA A 479 -5.51 -7.60 -1.71
CA ALA A 479 -6.60 -6.91 -2.40
C ALA A 479 -6.24 -6.47 -3.82
N LYS A 480 -4.95 -6.25 -4.14
CA LYS A 480 -4.50 -5.90 -5.50
C LYS A 480 -4.91 -6.93 -6.56
N LEU A 481 -5.10 -8.19 -6.16
CA LEU A 481 -5.55 -9.26 -7.05
C LEU A 481 -7.01 -9.09 -7.49
N LEU A 482 -7.84 -8.35 -6.74
CA LEU A 482 -9.24 -8.08 -7.09
C LEU A 482 -9.37 -7.34 -8.42
N ASP A 483 -8.35 -6.56 -8.80
CA ASP A 483 -8.34 -5.73 -10.00
C ASP A 483 -7.66 -6.43 -11.20
N CYS A 484 -7.31 -7.72 -11.06
CA CYS A 484 -6.52 -8.46 -12.05
C CYS A 484 -7.31 -9.45 -12.92
N GLY A 485 -8.58 -9.75 -12.59
CA GLY A 485 -9.42 -10.66 -13.39
C GLY A 485 -8.87 -12.09 -13.52
N LEU A 486 -8.29 -12.64 -12.46
CA LEU A 486 -7.58 -13.92 -12.46
C LEU A 486 -8.51 -15.13 -12.38
N SER A 487 -8.09 -16.24 -12.99
CA SER A 487 -8.76 -17.53 -12.83
C SER A 487 -8.42 -18.17 -11.48
N ASP A 488 -9.24 -19.13 -11.03
CA ASP A 488 -8.97 -19.93 -9.82
C ASP A 488 -7.63 -20.68 -9.90
N GLY A 489 -7.23 -21.11 -11.10
CA GLY A 489 -5.93 -21.74 -11.32
C GLY A 489 -4.77 -20.77 -11.12
N ASP A 490 -4.87 -19.56 -11.66
CA ASP A 490 -3.85 -18.51 -11.46
C ASP A 490 -3.77 -18.09 -9.99
N LEU A 491 -4.91 -18.02 -9.30
CA LEU A 491 -4.95 -17.74 -7.87
C LEU A 491 -4.27 -18.86 -7.06
N ASP A 492 -4.50 -20.14 -7.34
CA ASP A 492 -3.80 -21.24 -6.64
C ASP A 492 -2.28 -21.20 -6.88
N LEU A 493 -1.86 -20.85 -8.11
CA LEU A 493 -0.46 -20.65 -8.45
C LEU A 493 0.17 -19.55 -7.59
N ILE A 494 -0.40 -18.34 -7.66
CA ILE A 494 0.13 -17.14 -7.02
C ILE A 494 0.08 -17.24 -5.50
N LEU A 495 -1.05 -17.69 -4.93
CA LEU A 495 -1.25 -17.70 -3.49
C LEU A 495 -0.50 -18.85 -2.81
N ARG A 496 -0.11 -19.91 -3.53
CA ARG A 496 0.41 -21.12 -2.88
C ARG A 496 1.37 -21.97 -3.71
N ARG A 497 0.96 -22.48 -4.87
CA ARG A 497 1.70 -23.55 -5.56
C ARG A 497 3.08 -23.15 -6.05
N ASN A 498 3.23 -21.91 -6.51
CA ASN A 498 4.52 -21.43 -6.96
C ASN A 498 5.53 -21.45 -5.81
N ALA A 499 5.13 -21.00 -4.62
CA ALA A 499 6.00 -21.00 -3.44
C ALA A 499 6.38 -22.43 -3.01
N GLU A 500 5.47 -23.40 -3.11
CA GLU A 500 5.77 -24.82 -2.88
C GLU A 500 6.83 -25.38 -3.87
N VAL A 501 6.84 -24.92 -5.12
CA VAL A 501 7.82 -25.32 -6.14
C VAL A 501 9.18 -24.69 -5.88
N VAL A 502 9.21 -23.39 -5.56
CA VAL A 502 10.46 -22.66 -5.33
C VAL A 502 11.09 -23.04 -3.98
N PHE A 503 10.29 -23.31 -2.95
CA PHE A 503 10.76 -23.73 -1.63
C PHE A 503 10.33 -25.18 -1.32
N PRO A 504 10.92 -26.20 -1.98
CA PRO A 504 10.44 -27.59 -1.91
C PRO A 504 10.55 -28.20 -0.51
N LYS A 505 11.49 -27.73 0.32
CA LYS A 505 11.61 -28.13 1.72
C LYS A 505 10.35 -27.77 2.53
N ALA A 506 9.67 -26.66 2.21
CA ALA A 506 8.45 -26.23 2.89
C ALA A 506 7.26 -27.17 2.64
N LYS A 507 7.21 -27.83 1.47
CA LYS A 507 6.14 -28.77 1.07
C LYS A 507 6.21 -30.11 1.83
N SER A 508 7.43 -30.61 2.09
CA SER A 508 7.68 -31.93 2.70
C SER A 508 7.08 -32.13 4.10
N GLN A 509 6.58 -31.06 4.72
CA GLN A 509 6.09 -31.04 6.10
C GLN A 509 4.54 -31.06 6.21
N LEU A 510 3.79 -31.02 5.10
CA LEU A 510 2.32 -31.15 5.12
C LEU A 510 1.87 -32.62 5.22
N SER A 511 2.63 -33.53 4.61
CA SER A 511 2.32 -34.97 4.57
C SER A 511 2.65 -35.74 5.86
N GLY A 512 3.30 -35.11 6.84
CA GLY A 512 3.66 -35.72 8.12
C GLY A 512 2.62 -35.58 9.24
N VAL A 513 1.61 -34.72 9.06
CA VAL A 513 0.61 -34.39 10.10
C VAL A 513 -0.69 -35.19 9.92
N THR A 514 -0.98 -35.72 8.72
CA THR A 514 -2.16 -36.55 8.47
C THR A 514 -1.95 -38.05 8.76
N GLY A 515 -0.75 -38.46 9.20
CA GLY A 515 -0.36 -39.87 9.35
C GLY A 515 -0.33 -40.44 10.78
N ARG A 516 -0.84 -39.74 11.80
CA ARG A 516 -0.92 -40.27 13.18
C ARG A 516 -2.31 -40.07 13.78
N ALA A 517 -3.30 -40.75 13.20
CA ALA A 517 -4.56 -41.06 13.85
C ALA A 517 -5.06 -42.40 13.28
N SER A 518 -4.42 -43.48 13.69
CA SER A 518 -4.94 -44.86 13.61
C SER A 518 -3.93 -45.77 14.31
N HIS A 519 -4.14 -45.97 15.61
CA HIS A 519 -4.11 -47.27 16.29
C HIS A 519 -4.68 -47.10 17.69
#